data_AF-A0A1I3T927-F1
#
_entry.id   AF-A0A1I3T927-F1
#
_cell.length_a   1.000
_cell.length_b   1.000
_cell.length_c   1.000
_cell.angle_alpha   90.00
_cell.angle_beta   90.00
_cell.angle_gamma   90.00
#
_symmetry.space_group_name_H-M   'P 1'
#
loop_
_entity.id
_entity.type
_entity.pdbx_description
1 polymer ?
#
loop_
_entity_poly.entity_id
_entity_poly.type
_entity_poly.pdbx_seq_one_letter_code
_entity_poly.pdbx_strand_id
1 'polypeptide(L)'
;DRKAAAFYAGVLSSLDPEISPVNKTLNAELVSEFSNDEMTELDTAGIVCFKKTLKKGVVCATSSCAVATEDSAHKHIANFRIAQWLIQEIAEQQELLVGRTGYAPVLEDLRRIAEDTLQDYVDLNRIKYGTYEVRSEWPYMMTDIEVVPIFSVYRMTSTSQVRVRQ
;
A
#
# COMPACT_ATOMS: atom_id res chain seq x y z
N ASP A 1 6.24 0.94 -22.34
CA ASP A 1 6.23 -0.38 -22.99
C ASP A 1 5.16 -1.27 -22.34
N ARG A 2 4.20 -1.82 -23.10
CA ARG A 2 3.10 -2.64 -22.56
C ARG A 2 3.57 -3.99 -22.01
N LYS A 3 4.63 -4.59 -22.58
CA LYS A 3 5.17 -5.87 -22.11
C LYS A 3 5.88 -5.71 -20.78
N ALA A 4 6.67 -4.65 -20.64
CA ALA A 4 7.35 -4.31 -19.38
C ALA A 4 6.34 -4.07 -18.23
N ALA A 5 5.24 -3.37 -18.52
CA ALA A 5 4.15 -3.17 -17.56
C ALA A 5 3.49 -4.48 -17.12
N ALA A 6 3.19 -5.38 -18.06
CA ALA A 6 2.61 -6.69 -17.75
C ALA A 6 3.54 -7.56 -16.90
N PHE A 7 4.84 -7.58 -17.22
CA PHE A 7 5.84 -8.28 -16.41
C PHE A 7 5.92 -7.71 -14.99
N TYR A 8 5.99 -6.38 -14.86
CA TYR A 8 6.03 -5.73 -13.56
C TYR A 8 4.80 -6.03 -12.71
N ALA A 9 3.61 -5.98 -13.32
CA ALA A 9 2.36 -6.35 -12.65
C ALA A 9 2.39 -7.81 -12.17
N GLY A 10 2.90 -8.74 -12.98
CA GLY A 10 3.10 -10.14 -12.60
C GLY A 10 4.01 -10.27 -11.37
N VAL A 11 5.15 -9.56 -11.36
CA VAL A 11 6.08 -9.53 -10.22
C VAL A 11 5.38 -9.02 -8.96
N LEU A 12 4.71 -7.86 -9.04
CA LEU A 12 3.99 -7.28 -7.90
C LEU A 12 2.91 -8.23 -7.36
N SER A 13 2.15 -8.88 -8.24
CA SER A 13 1.11 -9.82 -7.82
C SER A 13 1.64 -11.08 -7.14
N SER A 14 2.90 -11.45 -7.40
CA SER A 14 3.54 -12.64 -6.82
C SER A 14 4.23 -12.39 -5.47
N LEU A 15 4.34 -11.13 -5.05
CA LEU A 15 5.00 -10.74 -3.82
C LEU A 15 3.97 -10.38 -2.76
N ASP A 16 4.28 -10.62 -1.49
CA ASP A 16 3.50 -10.02 -0.41
C ASP A 16 3.63 -8.48 -0.46
N PRO A 17 2.63 -7.71 0.01
CA PRO A 17 2.65 -6.25 0.02
C PRO A 17 3.86 -5.63 0.72
N GLU A 18 4.34 -6.27 1.78
CA GLU A 18 5.51 -5.87 2.56
C GLU A 18 6.85 -6.13 1.86
N ILE A 19 6.86 -6.84 0.73
CA ILE A 19 8.10 -7.19 0.02
C ILE A 19 8.35 -6.21 -1.14
N SER A 20 9.48 -5.53 -1.08
CA SER A 20 9.95 -4.70 -2.20
C SER A 20 10.24 -5.57 -3.44
N PRO A 21 9.79 -5.14 -4.64
CA PRO A 21 10.11 -5.83 -5.89
C PRO A 21 11.56 -5.60 -6.34
N VAL A 22 12.29 -4.67 -5.71
CA VAL A 22 13.69 -4.36 -6.07
C VAL A 22 14.57 -5.60 -5.88
N ASN A 23 15.52 -5.81 -6.79
CA ASN A 23 16.46 -6.93 -6.84
C ASN A 23 15.84 -8.32 -6.97
N LYS A 24 14.54 -8.43 -7.29
CA LYS A 24 13.90 -9.69 -7.65
C LYS A 24 14.26 -10.06 -9.10
N THR A 25 14.63 -11.32 -9.30
CA THR A 25 15.01 -11.86 -10.61
C THR A 25 13.79 -12.03 -11.49
N LEU A 26 13.96 -11.69 -12.77
CA LEU A 26 12.93 -11.72 -13.79
C LEU A 26 13.37 -12.68 -14.89
N ASN A 27 12.45 -13.56 -15.29
CA ASN A 27 12.63 -14.39 -16.47
C ASN A 27 12.24 -13.58 -17.72
N ALA A 28 13.09 -12.62 -18.08
CA ALA A 28 12.86 -11.69 -19.20
C ALA A 28 14.19 -11.31 -19.86
N GLU A 29 14.11 -10.86 -21.10
CA GLU A 29 15.23 -10.27 -21.84
C GLU A 29 15.06 -8.76 -21.93
N LEU A 30 16.16 -8.02 -21.73
CA LEU A 30 16.17 -6.57 -21.89
C LEU A 30 16.33 -6.20 -23.36
N VAL A 31 15.52 -5.26 -23.82
CA VAL A 31 15.62 -4.68 -25.17
C VAL A 31 16.73 -3.63 -25.23
N SER A 32 16.94 -2.91 -24.12
CA SER A 32 17.97 -1.88 -23.97
C SER A 32 18.47 -1.86 -22.54
N GLU A 33 19.71 -1.44 -22.35
CA GLU A 33 20.31 -1.22 -21.03
C GLU A 33 20.54 0.28 -20.83
N PHE A 34 20.12 0.77 -19.67
CA PHE A 34 20.39 2.13 -19.23
C PHE A 34 21.64 2.15 -18.33
N SER A 35 22.40 3.23 -18.40
CA SER A 35 23.44 3.56 -17.44
C SER A 35 22.86 3.84 -16.05
N ASN A 36 23.71 3.85 -15.02
CA ASN A 36 23.27 4.15 -13.66
C ASN A 36 22.72 5.58 -13.52
N ASP A 37 23.28 6.53 -14.27
CA ASP A 37 22.85 7.93 -14.23
C ASP A 37 21.45 8.07 -14.86
N GLU A 38 21.23 7.47 -16.03
CA GLU A 38 19.91 7.43 -16.68
C GLU A 38 18.86 6.72 -15.80
N MET A 39 19.23 5.61 -15.14
CA MET A 39 18.32 4.94 -14.21
C MET A 39 17.94 5.82 -13.02
N THR A 40 18.85 6.67 -12.54
CA THR A 40 18.60 7.59 -11.44
C THR A 40 17.66 8.72 -11.85
N GLU A 41 17.83 9.26 -13.06
CA GLU A 41 16.92 10.25 -13.64
C GLU A 41 15.51 9.67 -13.83
N LEU A 42 15.40 8.47 -14.38
CA LEU A 42 14.14 7.76 -14.57
C LEU A 42 13.46 7.44 -13.23
N ASP A 43 14.22 7.02 -12.22
CA ASP A 43 13.69 6.77 -10.88
C ASP A 43 13.08 8.03 -10.25
N THR A 44 13.76 9.16 -10.42
CA THR A 44 13.29 10.48 -9.96
C THR A 44 12.02 10.89 -10.70
N ALA A 45 11.88 10.52 -11.97
CA ALA A 45 10.64 10.71 -12.74
C ALA A 45 9.54 9.68 -12.42
N GLY A 46 9.75 8.78 -11.45
CA GLY A 46 8.77 7.76 -11.06
C GLY A 46 8.66 6.59 -12.05
N ILE A 47 9.68 6.38 -12.88
CA ILE A 47 9.72 5.32 -13.89
C ILE A 47 10.45 4.10 -13.33
N VAL A 48 9.79 2.95 -13.44
CA VAL A 48 10.38 1.66 -13.03
C VAL A 48 11.32 1.14 -14.11
N CYS A 49 12.55 0.83 -13.70
CA CYS A 49 13.62 0.34 -14.56
C CYS A 49 14.00 -1.09 -14.20
N PHE A 50 14.44 -1.83 -15.22
CA PHE A 50 15.01 -3.17 -15.09
C PHE A 50 16.48 -3.12 -15.50
N LYS A 51 17.32 -3.93 -14.84
CA LYS A 51 18.75 -4.00 -15.17
C LYS A 51 19.24 -5.42 -15.20
N LYS A 52 20.24 -5.68 -16.04
CA LYS A 52 20.94 -6.97 -16.06
C LYS A 52 22.04 -6.95 -15.00
N THR A 53 22.20 -8.07 -14.32
CA THR A 53 23.24 -8.28 -13.32
C THR A 53 23.95 -9.59 -13.62
N LEU A 54 25.26 -9.63 -13.38
CA LEU A 54 26.07 -10.83 -13.64
C LEU A 54 25.63 -12.04 -12.81
N LYS A 55 25.15 -11.82 -11.58
CA LYS A 55 24.80 -12.91 -10.64
C LYS A 55 23.37 -13.39 -10.76
N LYS A 56 22.42 -12.49 -11.06
CA LYS A 56 20.98 -12.76 -10.93
C LYS A 56 20.21 -12.62 -12.24
N GLY A 57 20.89 -12.35 -13.36
CA GLY A 57 20.24 -12.05 -14.62
C GLY A 57 19.53 -10.70 -14.56
N VAL A 58 18.38 -10.58 -15.22
CA VAL A 58 17.56 -9.36 -15.22
C VAL A 58 16.83 -9.21 -13.88
N VAL A 59 16.92 -8.03 -13.28
CA VAL A 59 16.24 -7.71 -12.01
C VAL A 59 15.49 -6.39 -12.10
N CYS A 60 14.49 -6.21 -11.23
CA CYS A 60 13.89 -4.91 -10.99
C CYS A 60 14.92 -3.99 -10.30
N ALA A 61 15.29 -2.89 -10.94
CA ALA A 61 16.28 -1.95 -10.42
C ALA A 61 15.64 -0.94 -9.46
N THR A 62 14.45 -0.46 -9.81
CA THR A 62 13.72 0.57 -9.06
C THR A 62 12.29 0.12 -8.78
N SER A 63 11.58 0.83 -7.90
CA SER A 63 10.19 0.51 -7.51
C SER A 63 9.35 1.75 -7.25
N SER A 64 9.71 2.83 -7.95
CA SER A 64 9.10 4.12 -7.77
C SER A 64 7.70 4.18 -8.38
N CYS A 65 6.83 4.99 -7.79
CA CYS A 65 5.51 5.28 -8.35
C CYS A 65 5.54 6.59 -9.14
N ALA A 66 4.60 6.74 -10.09
CA ALA A 66 4.46 7.97 -10.87
C ALA A 66 4.14 9.22 -10.03
N VAL A 67 3.73 9.04 -8.76
CA VAL A 67 3.49 10.10 -7.76
C VAL A 67 4.75 10.38 -6.91
N ALA A 68 5.94 10.07 -7.44
CA ALA A 68 7.23 10.29 -6.78
C ALA A 68 7.60 11.78 -6.74
N THR A 69 6.76 12.60 -6.09
CA THR A 69 7.22 13.90 -5.59
C THR A 69 8.19 13.67 -4.44
N GLU A 70 9.18 14.55 -4.32
CA GLU A 70 10.06 14.61 -3.14
C GLU A 70 9.17 14.71 -1.89
N ASP A 71 9.54 13.97 -0.84
CA ASP A 71 8.77 13.86 0.41
C ASP A 71 7.40 13.14 0.37
N SER A 72 7.13 12.33 -0.64
CA SER A 72 5.88 11.55 -0.71
C SER A 72 5.97 10.18 -0.05
N ALA A 73 4.98 9.83 0.80
CA ALA A 73 4.76 8.47 1.28
C ALA A 73 4.57 7.46 0.12
N HIS A 74 4.06 7.96 -1.01
CA HIS A 74 3.74 7.19 -2.20
C HIS A 74 4.94 6.94 -3.12
N LYS A 75 6.15 7.41 -2.76
CA LYS A 75 7.34 7.24 -3.60
C LYS A 75 7.60 5.77 -3.93
N HIS A 76 7.43 4.86 -2.96
CA HIS A 76 7.66 3.43 -3.14
C HIS A 76 6.35 2.65 -3.25
N ILE A 77 6.26 1.77 -4.25
CA ILE A 77 5.05 0.95 -4.48
C ILE A 77 4.72 0.05 -3.28
N ALA A 78 5.72 -0.43 -2.52
CA ALA A 78 5.49 -1.25 -1.34
C ALA A 78 4.68 -0.50 -0.27
N ASN A 79 4.95 0.79 -0.06
CA ASN A 79 4.19 1.61 0.90
C ASN A 79 2.72 1.69 0.51
N PHE A 80 2.46 1.91 -0.78
CA PHE A 80 1.10 1.98 -1.31
C PHE A 80 0.38 0.63 -1.16
N ARG A 81 1.05 -0.48 -1.46
CA ARG A 81 0.47 -1.82 -1.32
C ARG A 81 0.14 -2.14 0.13
N ILE A 82 1.02 -1.84 1.08
CA ILE A 82 0.78 -2.04 2.52
C ILE A 82 -0.46 -1.25 2.96
N ALA A 83 -0.50 0.04 2.64
CA ALA A 83 -1.62 0.88 3.03
C ALA A 83 -2.93 0.42 2.40
N GLN A 84 -2.95 0.12 1.10
CA GLN A 84 -4.14 -0.37 0.42
C GLN A 84 -4.66 -1.67 1.03
N TRP A 85 -3.77 -2.60 1.37
CA TRP A 85 -4.18 -3.89 1.92
C TRP A 85 -4.80 -3.74 3.31
N LEU A 86 -4.17 -2.96 4.19
CA LEU A 86 -4.70 -2.61 5.50
C LEU A 86 -6.08 -1.94 5.40
N ILE A 87 -6.20 -0.92 4.53
CA ILE A 87 -7.44 -0.17 4.36
C ILE A 87 -8.55 -1.08 3.84
N GLN A 88 -8.23 -1.95 2.88
CA GLN A 88 -9.17 -2.89 2.31
C GLN A 88 -9.64 -3.91 3.37
N GLU A 89 -8.72 -4.45 4.16
CA GLU A 89 -9.05 -5.40 5.23
C GLU A 89 -9.96 -4.77 6.29
N ILE A 90 -9.69 -3.54 6.72
CA ILE A 90 -10.58 -2.81 7.63
C ILE A 90 -11.94 -2.57 6.96
N ALA A 91 -11.97 -2.10 5.72
CA ALA A 91 -13.21 -1.82 5.01
C ALA A 91 -14.10 -3.07 4.85
N GLU A 92 -13.51 -4.21 4.49
CA GLU A 92 -14.22 -5.49 4.33
C GLU A 92 -14.85 -5.96 5.65
N GLN A 93 -14.12 -5.82 6.77
CA GLN A 93 -14.66 -6.17 8.09
C GLN A 93 -15.77 -5.21 8.51
N GLN A 94 -15.62 -3.91 8.25
CA GLN A 94 -16.61 -2.89 8.57
C GLN A 94 -17.89 -3.01 7.72
N GLU A 95 -17.78 -3.50 6.48
CA GLU A 95 -18.94 -3.75 5.60
C GLU A 95 -19.94 -4.72 6.24
N LEU A 96 -19.47 -5.67 7.05
CA LEU A 96 -20.32 -6.62 7.80
C LEU A 96 -21.23 -5.96 8.84
N LEU A 97 -20.98 -4.69 9.17
CA LEU A 97 -21.78 -3.90 10.10
C LEU A 97 -22.85 -3.06 9.40
N VAL A 98 -22.81 -2.96 8.06
CA VAL A 98 -23.79 -2.20 7.29
C VAL A 98 -25.19 -2.76 7.53
N GLY A 99 -26.11 -1.88 7.92
CA GLY A 99 -27.51 -2.26 8.16
C GLY A 99 -27.77 -2.92 9.52
N ARG A 100 -26.75 -3.07 10.38
CA ARG A 100 -26.97 -3.47 11.77
C ARG A 100 -27.74 -2.39 12.55
N THR A 101 -28.46 -2.82 13.57
CA THR A 101 -29.24 -1.98 14.48
C THR A 101 -28.44 -1.64 15.71
N GLY A 102 -28.68 -0.46 16.29
CA GLY A 102 -28.03 -0.01 17.52
C GLY A 102 -26.75 0.77 17.27
N TYR A 103 -26.81 2.07 17.58
CA TYR A 103 -25.71 3.01 17.38
C TYR A 103 -24.45 2.67 18.19
N ALA A 104 -24.60 2.54 19.51
CA ALA A 104 -23.49 2.29 20.42
C ALA A 104 -22.72 0.99 20.14
N PRO A 105 -23.37 -0.18 19.94
CA PRO A 105 -22.63 -1.40 19.65
C PRO A 105 -21.91 -1.37 18.30
N VAL A 106 -22.51 -0.76 17.26
CA VAL A 106 -21.83 -0.62 15.96
C VAL A 106 -20.61 0.31 16.06
N LEU A 107 -20.73 1.41 16.80
CA LEU A 107 -19.60 2.32 17.03
C LEU A 107 -18.43 1.60 17.74
N GLU A 108 -18.73 0.77 18.74
CA GLU A 108 -17.72 -0.01 19.45
C GLU A 108 -17.07 -1.07 18.55
N ASP A 109 -17.88 -1.79 17.77
CA ASP A 109 -17.38 -2.77 16.79
C ASP A 109 -16.46 -2.11 15.75
N LEU A 110 -16.80 -0.92 15.24
CA LEU A 110 -15.97 -0.18 14.29
C LEU A 110 -14.61 0.18 14.87
N ARG A 111 -14.58 0.67 16.12
CA ARG A 111 -13.34 1.04 16.82
C ARG A 111 -12.47 -0.19 17.04
N ARG A 112 -13.06 -1.27 17.55
CA ARG A 112 -12.37 -2.53 17.80
C ARG A 112 -11.76 -3.11 16.52
N ILE A 113 -12.50 -3.14 15.41
CA ILE A 113 -11.99 -3.62 14.12
C ILE A 113 -10.77 -2.79 13.67
N ALA A 114 -10.86 -1.47 13.74
CA ALA A 114 -9.75 -0.60 13.34
C ALA A 114 -8.54 -0.77 14.25
N GLU A 115 -8.75 -0.84 15.57
CA GLU A 115 -7.69 -1.00 16.57
C GLU A 115 -6.98 -2.35 16.47
N ASP A 116 -7.74 -3.44 16.46
CA ASP A 116 -7.20 -4.81 16.37
C ASP A 116 -6.37 -4.96 15.08
N THR A 117 -6.91 -4.53 13.93
CA THR A 117 -6.21 -4.66 12.64
C THR A 117 -4.95 -3.79 12.58
N LEU A 118 -5.00 -2.56 13.11
CA LEU A 118 -3.82 -1.69 13.16
C LEU A 118 -2.73 -2.28 14.05
N GLN A 119 -3.10 -2.82 15.21
CA GLN A 119 -2.16 -3.43 16.13
C GLN A 119 -1.51 -4.68 15.53
N ASP A 120 -2.28 -5.54 14.87
CA ASP A 120 -1.76 -6.71 14.16
C ASP A 120 -0.72 -6.32 13.10
N TYR A 121 -0.97 -5.25 12.34
CA TYR A 121 0.00 -4.75 11.34
C TYR A 121 1.26 -4.15 11.95
N VAL A 122 1.16 -3.53 13.14
CA VAL A 122 2.32 -3.08 13.91
C VAL A 122 3.13 -4.28 14.40
N ASP A 123 2.49 -5.27 15.00
CA ASP A 123 3.13 -6.46 15.57
C ASP A 123 3.84 -7.30 14.50
N LEU A 124 3.26 -7.37 13.30
CA LEU A 124 3.86 -8.00 12.13
C LEU A 124 4.96 -7.15 11.45
N ASN A 125 5.29 -5.96 11.98
CA ASN A 125 6.24 -5.00 11.42
C ASN A 125 5.91 -4.57 9.97
N ARG A 126 4.63 -4.53 9.62
CA ARG A 126 4.17 -4.06 8.30
C ARG A 126 4.03 -2.54 8.25
N ILE A 127 3.65 -1.94 9.37
CA ILE A 127 3.62 -0.49 9.57
C ILE A 127 4.43 -0.12 10.82
N LYS A 128 4.94 1.10 10.89
CA LYS A 128 5.61 1.62 12.10
C LYS A 128 4.62 2.06 13.16
N TYR A 129 3.52 2.63 12.69
CA TYR A 129 2.52 3.28 13.51
C TYR A 129 1.25 3.47 12.68
N GLY A 130 0.10 3.41 13.35
CA GLY A 130 -1.16 3.83 12.79
C GLY A 130 -2.13 4.32 13.86
N THR A 131 -3.05 5.19 13.47
CA THR A 131 -4.12 5.74 14.29
C THR A 131 -5.42 5.69 13.53
N TYR A 132 -6.52 5.76 14.27
CA TYR A 132 -7.84 5.86 13.70
C TYR A 132 -8.70 6.86 14.45
N GLU A 133 -9.71 7.40 13.77
CA GLU A 133 -10.79 8.18 14.35
C GLU A 133 -12.11 7.65 13.79
N VAL A 134 -13.10 7.40 14.66
CA VAL A 134 -14.47 7.08 14.22
C VAL A 134 -15.37 8.29 14.46
N ARG A 135 -15.78 8.94 13.37
CA ARG A 135 -16.72 10.07 13.36
C ARG A 135 -18.12 9.57 13.05
N SER A 136 -19.11 10.30 13.53
CA SER A 136 -20.53 9.94 13.36
C SER A 136 -21.30 11.08 12.72
N GLU A 137 -21.94 10.77 11.60
CA GLU A 137 -22.83 11.63 10.85
C GLU A 137 -24.12 10.86 10.57
N TRP A 138 -24.94 10.63 11.61
CA TRP A 138 -26.10 9.75 11.56
C TRP A 138 -26.96 9.93 10.29
N PRO A 139 -27.31 8.85 9.55
CA PRO A 139 -27.14 7.42 9.91
C PRO A 139 -25.79 6.82 9.51
N TYR A 140 -24.79 7.64 9.19
CA TYR A 140 -23.47 7.20 8.77
C TYR A 140 -22.46 7.28 9.92
N MET A 141 -21.50 6.37 9.90
CA MET A 141 -20.29 6.43 10.70
C MET A 141 -19.10 6.35 9.74
N MET A 142 -18.10 7.19 9.97
CA MET A 142 -16.89 7.25 9.17
C MET A 142 -15.71 6.82 10.02
N THR A 143 -14.85 5.96 9.49
CA THR A 143 -13.57 5.60 10.11
C THR A 143 -12.46 6.21 9.28
N ASP A 144 -11.76 7.19 9.85
CA ASP A 144 -10.52 7.72 9.29
C ASP A 144 -9.36 6.92 9.84
N ILE A 145 -8.44 6.53 8.96
CA ILE A 145 -7.26 5.73 9.26
C ILE A 145 -6.05 6.51 8.79
N GLU A 146 -5.06 6.68 9.65
CA GLU A 146 -3.78 7.28 9.32
C GLU A 146 -2.65 6.30 9.65
N VAL A 147 -1.76 6.04 8.69
CA VAL A 147 -0.67 5.06 8.86
C VAL A 147 0.67 5.54 8.35
N VAL A 148 1.74 5.02 8.95
CA VAL A 148 3.12 5.18 8.49
C VAL A 148 3.67 3.82 8.07
N PRO A 149 3.79 3.55 6.74
CA PRO A 149 4.35 2.30 6.24
C PRO A 149 5.80 2.06 6.67
N ILE A 150 6.22 0.79 6.74
CA ILE A 150 7.56 0.43 7.25
C ILE A 150 8.72 1.05 6.46
N PHE A 151 8.56 1.26 5.14
CA PHE A 151 9.57 1.88 4.28
C PHE A 151 9.38 3.40 4.11
N SER A 152 8.53 4.03 4.92
CA SER A 152 8.22 5.46 4.88
C SER A 152 8.47 6.14 6.21
N VAL A 153 8.70 7.45 6.19
CA VAL A 153 8.54 8.35 7.36
C VAL A 153 7.32 9.26 7.23
N TYR A 154 6.68 9.25 6.06
CA TYR A 154 5.51 10.05 5.74
C TYR A 154 4.22 9.24 5.98
N ARG A 155 3.19 9.97 6.40
CA ARG A 155 1.85 9.46 6.75
C ARG A 155 0.97 9.29 5.52
N MET A 156 0.04 8.35 5.58
CA MET A 156 -1.01 8.11 4.58
C MET A 156 -2.36 8.07 5.29
N THR A 157 -3.37 8.74 4.74
CA THR A 157 -4.72 8.83 5.32
C THR A 157 -5.76 8.21 4.40
N SER A 158 -6.75 7.54 4.96
CA SER A 158 -7.90 6.98 4.25
C SER A 158 -9.17 7.07 5.09
N THR A 159 -10.34 7.08 4.45
CA THR A 159 -11.64 7.16 5.10
C THR A 159 -12.55 6.03 4.60
N SER A 160 -13.15 5.29 5.53
CA SER A 160 -14.20 4.27 5.30
C SER A 160 -15.54 4.79 5.84
N GLN A 161 -16.66 4.39 5.22
CA GLN A 161 -18.02 4.84 5.61
C GLN A 161 -18.97 3.65 5.76
N VAL A 162 -19.67 3.56 6.90
CA VAL A 162 -20.68 2.56 7.20
C VAL A 162 -22.03 3.22 7.46
N ARG A 163 -23.12 2.62 6.95
CA ARG A 163 -24.50 3.07 7.20
C ARG A 163 -25.20 2.17 8.21
N VAL A 164 -25.78 2.77 9.24
CA VAL A 164 -26.43 2.09 10.38
C VAL A 164 -27.96 2.22 10.29
N ARG A 165 -28.70 1.23 10.83
CA ARG A 165 -30.17 1.27 10.96
C ARG A 165 -30.57 1.60 12.40
N GLN A 166 -31.77 2.17 12.57
CA GLN A 166 -32.41 2.33 13.88
C GLN A 166 -32.53 0.99 14.60
#